data_AF-A0A9E4I3L2-F1
#
_entry.id   AF-A0A9E4I3L2-F1
#
_cell.length_a   1.000
_cell.length_b   1.000
_cell.length_c   1.000
_cell.angle_alpha   90.00
_cell.angle_beta   90.00
_cell.angle_gamma   90.00
#
_symmetry.space_group_name_H-M   'P 1'
#
loop_
_entity.id
_entity.type
_entity.pdbx_description
1 polymer ?
#
loop_
_entity_poly.entity_id
_entity_poly.type
_entity_poly.pdbx_seq_one_letter_code
_entity_poly.pdbx_strand_id
1 'polypeptide(L)'
;MARAEARFVECLRRGGPCGPSNDLIGSIAQVNRVIEENNDKAAELSRAVENADDERKALQRMACTVFEREFAIDNWADVEALRAVSVETKKKAEELNELEKSSPSTNARDRVADTFELLLKEFFADKYVFDRSSFVLKRGDQKMVRGPHRTLSDGEKTAIAFCYFVACVHRKVTANSDYRKFFLVFNDPVTSMSYEFVFSIAQTLKNLNISDQGEVSTNPGKIDGNKSLRPDLLLLTHSSYFFNISRTNAVVKPEATFSLHSEGATHKLTHLSNYVAPFEQQLEHVFQVANGNDPDHGTGNAIRSVLEAVGRFCRPDKSQSLQDFIVFLAGEEGLSIKSVLINTLCHGTYHDETPPPDDLKLACEETLMVVKRYAVGHIELIKSTTGIKGK
;
A
#
# COMPACT_ATOMS: atom_id res chain seq x y z
N MET A 1 44.17 -37.63 -99.19
CA MET A 1 44.44 -36.19 -99.03
C MET A 1 44.30 -35.37 -100.34
N ALA A 2 43.62 -35.85 -101.40
CA ALA A 2 43.52 -35.06 -102.65
C ALA A 2 42.17 -35.18 -103.39
N ARG A 3 41.17 -35.87 -102.80
CA ARG A 3 39.84 -36.06 -103.40
C ARG A 3 38.69 -35.41 -102.62
N ALA A 4 38.94 -34.94 -101.39
CA ALA A 4 37.95 -34.20 -100.60
C ALA A 4 37.97 -32.69 -100.91
N GLU A 5 39.12 -32.13 -101.32
CA GLU A 5 39.26 -30.71 -101.64
C GLU A 5 38.65 -30.31 -102.99
N ALA A 6 38.61 -31.22 -103.97
CA ALA A 6 38.09 -30.89 -105.31
C ALA A 6 36.57 -30.70 -105.36
N ARG A 7 35.79 -31.30 -104.43
CA ARG A 7 34.34 -31.12 -104.38
C ARG A 7 33.88 -29.89 -103.60
N PHE A 8 34.75 -29.29 -102.79
CA PHE A 8 34.42 -28.08 -102.03
C PHE A 8 34.60 -26.81 -102.88
N VAL A 9 35.54 -26.82 -103.83
CA VAL A 9 35.82 -25.66 -104.69
C VAL A 9 34.76 -25.45 -105.79
N GLU A 10 34.01 -26.48 -106.18
CA GLU A 10 32.96 -26.33 -107.21
C GLU A 10 31.62 -25.83 -106.66
N CYS A 11 31.36 -26.01 -105.36
CA CYS A 11 30.15 -25.47 -104.72
C CYS A 11 30.22 -23.93 -104.51
N LEU A 12 31.43 -23.35 -104.59
CA LEU A 12 31.70 -21.92 -104.40
C LEU A 12 31.63 -21.06 -105.68
N ARG A 13 31.35 -21.64 -106.87
CA ARG A 13 31.12 -20.89 -108.13
C ARG A 13 29.67 -20.51 -108.40
N ARG A 14 28.71 -20.97 -107.60
CA ARG A 14 27.33 -20.48 -107.63
C ARG A 14 27.12 -19.65 -106.37
N GLY A 15 27.02 -18.34 -106.53
CA GLY A 15 26.82 -17.42 -105.42
C GLY A 15 25.61 -17.81 -104.57
N GLY A 16 25.82 -18.00 -103.28
CA GLY A 16 24.78 -18.22 -102.28
C GLY A 16 25.36 -18.71 -100.95
N PRO A 17 25.53 -17.84 -99.94
CA PRO A 17 26.07 -18.21 -98.64
C PRO A 17 25.00 -18.79 -97.69
N CYS A 18 25.50 -19.67 -96.80
CA CYS A 18 25.06 -19.99 -95.42
C CYS A 18 23.72 -20.71 -95.17
N GLY A 19 23.77 -21.79 -94.37
CA GLY A 19 22.60 -22.55 -93.89
C GLY A 19 21.90 -21.92 -92.67
N PRO A 20 21.10 -22.72 -91.93
CA PRO A 20 19.82 -23.27 -92.35
C PRO A 20 18.72 -22.20 -92.20
N SER A 21 18.02 -21.82 -93.26
CA SER A 21 16.86 -20.93 -93.12
C SER A 21 15.63 -21.73 -92.67
N ASN A 22 15.70 -22.33 -91.48
CA ASN A 22 14.49 -22.56 -90.71
C ASN A 22 13.83 -21.19 -90.58
N ASP A 23 12.57 -21.05 -91.03
CA ASP A 23 11.80 -19.82 -90.89
C ASP A 23 11.48 -19.58 -89.40
N LEU A 24 12.53 -19.21 -88.68
CA LEU A 24 12.54 -18.98 -87.25
C LEU A 24 11.62 -17.81 -86.94
N ILE A 25 11.57 -16.82 -87.83
CA ILE A 25 10.72 -15.64 -87.71
C ILE A 25 9.25 -16.04 -87.83
N GLY A 26 8.87 -16.83 -88.83
CA GLY A 26 7.52 -17.36 -88.97
C GLY A 26 7.11 -18.26 -87.80
N SER A 27 8.02 -19.10 -87.32
CA SER A 27 7.79 -19.96 -86.15
C SER A 27 7.62 -19.16 -84.85
N ILE A 28 8.43 -18.11 -84.65
CA ILE A 28 8.31 -17.18 -83.52
C ILE A 28 6.98 -16.43 -83.59
N ALA A 29 6.56 -15.97 -84.78
CA ALA A 29 5.27 -15.31 -84.95
C ALA A 29 4.09 -16.24 -84.63
N GLN A 30 4.18 -17.52 -85.01
CA GLN A 30 3.15 -18.51 -84.71
C GLN A 30 3.10 -18.84 -83.21
N VAL A 31 4.26 -18.99 -82.55
CA VAL A 31 4.34 -19.19 -81.10
C VAL A 31 3.78 -17.98 -80.36
N ASN A 32 4.11 -16.76 -80.78
CA ASN A 32 3.56 -15.54 -80.17
C ASN A 32 2.04 -15.44 -80.34
N ARG A 33 1.50 -15.84 -81.50
CA ARG A 33 0.04 -15.90 -81.69
C ARG A 33 -0.62 -16.90 -80.74
N VAL A 34 -0.03 -18.09 -80.57
CA VAL A 34 -0.54 -19.09 -79.59
C VAL A 34 -0.42 -18.58 -78.16
N ILE A 35 0.63 -17.83 -77.83
CA ILE A 35 0.79 -17.20 -76.51
C ILE A 35 -0.31 -16.15 -76.30
N GLU A 36 -0.57 -15.29 -77.28
CA GLU A 36 -1.65 -14.30 -77.22
C GLU A 36 -3.02 -14.96 -77.04
N GLU A 37 -3.35 -15.97 -77.86
CA GLU A 37 -4.61 -16.71 -77.73
C GLU A 37 -4.76 -17.42 -76.37
N ASN A 38 -3.67 -17.97 -75.83
CA ASN A 38 -3.70 -18.60 -74.51
C ASN A 38 -3.80 -17.57 -73.39
N ASN A 39 -3.18 -16.40 -73.54
CA ASN A 39 -3.30 -15.30 -72.58
C ASN A 39 -4.74 -14.76 -72.55
N ASP A 40 -5.39 -14.64 -73.71
CA ASP A 40 -6.80 -14.22 -73.80
C ASP A 40 -7.72 -15.24 -73.12
N LYS A 41 -7.53 -16.53 -73.38
CA LYS A 41 -8.28 -17.61 -72.71
C LYS A 41 -8.03 -17.64 -71.20
N ALA A 42 -6.79 -17.43 -70.76
CA ALA A 42 -6.46 -17.34 -69.34
C ALA A 42 -7.12 -16.12 -68.69
N ALA A 43 -7.16 -14.98 -69.37
CA ALA A 43 -7.83 -13.77 -68.88
C ALA A 43 -9.36 -13.93 -68.83
N GLU A 44 -9.96 -14.68 -69.75
CA GLU A 44 -11.37 -15.02 -69.71
C GLU A 44 -11.70 -15.99 -68.57
N LEU A 45 -10.88 -17.01 -68.35
CA LEU A 45 -11.04 -17.95 -67.25
C LEU A 45 -10.90 -17.27 -65.90
N SER A 46 -9.89 -16.40 -65.72
CA SER A 46 -9.70 -15.64 -64.48
C SER A 46 -10.92 -14.77 -64.16
N ARG A 47 -11.48 -14.07 -65.16
CA ARG A 47 -12.71 -13.28 -64.98
C ARG A 47 -13.91 -14.14 -64.59
N ALA A 48 -14.05 -15.32 -65.20
CA ALA A 48 -15.13 -16.25 -64.85
C ALA A 48 -15.00 -16.78 -63.41
N VAL A 49 -13.77 -17.07 -62.96
CA VAL A 49 -13.49 -17.50 -61.58
C VAL A 49 -13.78 -16.38 -60.59
N GLU A 50 -13.34 -15.15 -60.86
CA GLU A 50 -13.61 -13.99 -60.00
C GLU A 50 -15.13 -13.73 -59.86
N ASN A 51 -15.86 -13.78 -60.97
CA ASN A 51 -17.32 -13.62 -60.95
C ASN A 51 -18.01 -14.73 -60.15
N ALA A 52 -17.57 -15.99 -60.29
CA ALA A 52 -18.13 -17.11 -59.54
C ALA A 52 -17.85 -17.00 -58.03
N ASP A 53 -16.65 -16.52 -57.65
CA ASP A 53 -16.31 -16.28 -56.25
C ASP A 53 -17.14 -15.14 -55.64
N ASP A 54 -17.41 -14.08 -56.41
CA ASP A 54 -18.25 -12.98 -55.95
C ASP A 54 -19.73 -13.35 -55.86
N GLU A 55 -20.25 -14.14 -56.81
CA GLU A 55 -21.59 -14.73 -56.73
C GLU A 55 -21.73 -15.65 -55.51
N ARG A 56 -20.73 -16.50 -55.25
CA ARG A 56 -20.69 -17.36 -54.07
C ARG A 56 -20.71 -16.54 -52.78
N LYS A 57 -19.92 -15.48 -52.67
CA LYS A 57 -19.95 -14.58 -51.50
C LYS A 57 -21.32 -13.91 -51.34
N ALA A 58 -21.94 -13.48 -52.43
CA ALA A 58 -23.27 -12.87 -52.40
C ALA A 58 -24.32 -13.87 -51.90
N LEU A 59 -24.32 -15.10 -52.42
CA LEU A 59 -25.22 -16.17 -51.98
C LEU A 59 -24.99 -16.55 -50.52
N GLN A 60 -23.73 -16.63 -50.06
CA GLN A 60 -23.43 -16.90 -48.65
C GLN A 60 -23.96 -15.79 -47.73
N ARG A 61 -23.80 -14.52 -48.10
CA ARG A 61 -24.36 -13.41 -47.32
C ARG A 61 -25.88 -13.47 -47.26
N MET A 62 -26.54 -13.76 -48.39
CA MET A 62 -27.99 -13.95 -48.42
C MET A 62 -28.44 -15.12 -47.55
N ALA A 63 -27.74 -16.25 -47.59
CA ALA A 63 -28.02 -17.41 -46.75
C ALA A 63 -27.86 -17.09 -45.26
N CYS A 64 -26.82 -16.34 -44.86
CA CYS A 64 -26.67 -15.86 -43.49
C CYS A 64 -27.83 -14.96 -43.07
N THR A 65 -28.27 -14.03 -43.90
CA THR A 65 -29.41 -13.15 -43.59
C THR A 65 -30.73 -13.93 -43.45
N VAL A 66 -30.94 -14.96 -44.26
CA VAL A 66 -32.11 -15.84 -44.13
C VAL A 66 -32.02 -16.65 -42.84
N PHE A 67 -30.87 -17.24 -42.56
CA PHE A 67 -30.63 -18.00 -41.33
C PHE A 67 -30.83 -17.14 -40.08
N GLU A 68 -30.32 -15.91 -40.05
CA GLU A 68 -30.52 -14.97 -38.95
C GLU A 68 -32.02 -14.69 -38.71
N ARG A 69 -32.80 -14.55 -39.79
CA ARG A 69 -34.25 -14.31 -39.69
C ARG A 69 -35.00 -15.55 -39.21
N GLU A 70 -34.70 -16.72 -39.76
CA GLU A 70 -35.31 -17.98 -39.33
C GLU A 70 -34.99 -18.26 -37.87
N PHE A 71 -33.72 -18.14 -37.47
CA PHE A 71 -33.30 -18.26 -36.08
C PHE A 71 -34.04 -17.28 -35.18
N ALA A 72 -34.18 -16.01 -35.59
CA ALA A 72 -34.91 -15.01 -34.81
C ALA A 72 -36.40 -15.31 -34.69
N ILE A 73 -37.03 -15.88 -35.72
CA ILE A 73 -38.45 -16.28 -35.70
C ILE A 73 -38.63 -17.49 -34.79
N ASP A 74 -37.81 -18.53 -34.96
CA ASP A 74 -37.90 -19.78 -34.21
C ASP A 74 -37.66 -19.57 -32.70
N ASN A 75 -36.80 -18.61 -32.37
CA ASN A 75 -36.44 -18.29 -30.98
C ASN A 75 -37.07 -16.98 -30.51
N TRP A 76 -38.08 -16.44 -31.22
CA TRP A 76 -38.66 -15.13 -30.90
C TRP A 76 -39.26 -15.10 -29.49
N ALA A 77 -39.91 -16.19 -29.08
CA ALA A 77 -40.48 -16.35 -27.74
C ALA A 77 -39.40 -16.25 -26.65
N ASP A 78 -38.23 -16.87 -26.85
CA ASP A 78 -37.11 -16.80 -25.92
C ASP A 78 -36.48 -15.40 -25.89
N VAL A 79 -36.39 -14.74 -27.04
CA VAL A 79 -35.93 -13.34 -27.13
C VAL A 79 -36.89 -12.40 -26.38
N GLU A 80 -38.20 -12.58 -26.51
CA GLU A 80 -39.19 -11.82 -25.74
C GLU A 80 -39.11 -12.12 -24.24
N ALA A 81 -38.95 -13.38 -23.85
CA ALA A 81 -38.75 -13.77 -22.46
C ALA A 81 -37.49 -13.12 -21.86
N LEU A 82 -36.36 -13.15 -22.58
CA LEU A 82 -35.12 -12.48 -22.16
C LEU A 82 -35.30 -10.96 -22.04
N ARG A 83 -36.01 -10.33 -22.98
CA ARG A 83 -36.32 -8.90 -22.90
C ARG A 83 -37.18 -8.58 -21.67
N ALA A 84 -38.20 -9.39 -21.39
CA ALA A 84 -39.05 -9.23 -20.21
C ALA A 84 -38.23 -9.35 -18.92
N VAL A 85 -37.39 -10.39 -18.79
CA VAL A 85 -36.49 -10.59 -17.65
C VAL A 85 -35.50 -9.41 -17.52
N SER A 86 -34.96 -8.90 -18.63
CA SER A 86 -34.07 -7.74 -18.61
C SER A 86 -34.77 -6.47 -18.12
N VAL A 87 -36.03 -6.26 -18.52
CA VAL A 87 -36.84 -5.13 -18.05
C VAL A 87 -37.16 -5.28 -16.56
N GLU A 88 -37.57 -6.46 -16.10
CA GLU A 88 -37.81 -6.73 -14.68
C GLU A 88 -36.54 -6.56 -13.84
N THR A 89 -35.39 -7.01 -14.35
CA THR A 89 -34.09 -6.86 -13.69
C THR A 89 -33.74 -5.39 -13.53
N LYS A 90 -33.93 -4.58 -14.59
CA LYS A 90 -33.71 -3.14 -14.53
C LYS A 90 -34.64 -2.46 -13.53
N LYS A 91 -35.93 -2.82 -13.54
CA LYS A 91 -36.93 -2.28 -12.61
C LYS A 91 -36.58 -2.62 -11.15
N LYS A 92 -36.24 -3.88 -10.85
CA LYS A 92 -35.81 -4.29 -9.51
C LYS A 92 -34.51 -3.61 -9.08
N ALA A 93 -33.58 -3.37 -10.00
CA ALA A 93 -32.36 -2.62 -9.70
C ALA A 93 -32.63 -1.15 -9.39
N GLU A 94 -33.57 -0.53 -10.09
CA GLU A 94 -34.06 0.83 -9.80
C GLU A 94 -34.77 0.89 -8.44
N GLU A 95 -35.68 -0.03 -8.16
CA GLU A 95 -36.36 -0.17 -6.86
C GLU A 95 -35.36 -0.38 -5.70
N LEU A 96 -34.34 -1.24 -5.90
CA LEU A 96 -33.28 -1.47 -4.91
C LEU A 96 -32.46 -0.19 -4.66
N ASN A 97 -32.11 0.55 -5.72
CA ASN A 97 -31.37 1.80 -5.62
C ASN A 97 -32.20 2.89 -4.90
N GLU A 98 -33.50 2.95 -5.15
CA GLU A 98 -34.43 3.83 -4.43
C GLU A 98 -34.56 3.43 -2.96
N LEU A 99 -34.62 2.13 -2.66
CA LEU A 99 -34.67 1.60 -1.29
C LEU A 99 -33.36 1.85 -0.54
N GLU A 100 -32.21 1.69 -1.20
CA GLU A 100 -30.89 2.01 -0.64
C GLU A 100 -30.73 3.50 -0.34
N LYS A 101 -31.25 4.38 -1.21
CA LYS A 101 -31.24 5.84 -1.01
C LYS A 101 -32.23 6.31 0.04
N SER A 102 -33.34 5.59 0.24
CA SER A 102 -34.34 5.90 1.27
C SER A 102 -34.03 5.27 2.64
N SER A 103 -33.12 4.28 2.68
CA SER A 103 -32.68 3.59 3.91
C SER A 103 -31.68 4.32 4.82
N PRO A 104 -31.09 5.51 4.53
CA PRO A 104 -30.38 6.29 5.52
C PRO A 104 -31.26 7.43 6.03
N SER A 105 -32.47 7.12 6.52
CA SER A 105 -33.37 8.11 7.16
C SER A 105 -33.31 8.11 8.69
N THR A 106 -32.41 7.33 9.31
CA THR A 106 -31.90 7.70 10.64
C THR A 106 -30.90 8.84 10.42
N ASN A 107 -31.25 10.03 10.91
CA ASN A 107 -30.44 11.25 10.86
C ASN A 107 -28.95 10.89 11.02
N ALA A 108 -28.07 11.28 10.09
CA ALA A 108 -26.65 10.94 10.21
C ALA A 108 -26.07 11.38 11.58
N ARG A 109 -26.64 12.45 12.15
CA ARG A 109 -26.40 12.91 13.51
C ARG A 109 -26.72 11.87 14.59
N ASP A 110 -27.84 11.15 14.47
CA ASP A 110 -28.27 10.14 15.43
C ASP A 110 -27.35 8.91 15.37
N ARG A 111 -26.95 8.48 14.16
CA ARG A 111 -25.96 7.40 14.00
C ARG A 111 -24.59 7.77 14.56
N VAL A 112 -24.15 9.01 14.33
CA VAL A 112 -22.93 9.53 14.97
C VAL A 112 -23.08 9.46 16.49
N ALA A 113 -24.23 9.88 17.03
CA ALA A 113 -24.48 9.85 18.46
C ALA A 113 -24.45 8.42 19.04
N ASP A 114 -25.10 7.46 18.37
CA ASP A 114 -25.14 6.05 18.79
C ASP A 114 -23.73 5.43 18.79
N THR A 115 -22.99 5.58 17.69
CA THR A 115 -21.63 5.05 17.57
C THR A 115 -20.67 5.74 18.55
N PHE A 116 -20.81 7.06 18.72
CA PHE A 116 -19.96 7.80 19.66
C PHE A 116 -20.22 7.37 21.11
N GLU A 117 -21.47 7.20 21.51
CA GLU A 117 -21.83 6.74 22.85
C GLU A 117 -21.35 5.31 23.11
N LEU A 118 -21.48 4.41 22.13
CA LEU A 118 -20.96 3.04 22.21
C LEU A 118 -19.45 3.05 22.50
N LEU A 119 -18.66 3.74 21.67
CA LEU A 119 -17.20 3.80 21.80
C LEU A 119 -16.79 4.51 23.10
N LEU A 120 -17.48 5.58 23.47
CA LEU A 120 -17.21 6.30 24.72
C LEU A 120 -17.38 5.39 25.93
N LYS A 121 -18.43 4.55 25.94
CA LYS A 121 -18.68 3.59 27.01
C LYS A 121 -17.61 2.49 27.06
N GLU A 122 -17.11 2.04 25.91
CA GLU A 122 -16.01 1.07 25.86
C GLU A 122 -14.70 1.63 26.44
N PHE A 123 -14.40 2.90 26.18
CA PHE A 123 -13.17 3.53 26.63
C PHE A 123 -13.20 4.01 28.08
N PHE A 124 -14.36 4.47 28.55
CA PHE A 124 -14.48 5.21 29.81
C PHE A 124 -15.54 4.66 30.77
N ALA A 125 -16.19 3.55 30.42
CA ALA A 125 -17.34 3.01 31.15
C ALA A 125 -18.38 4.12 31.40
N ASP A 126 -18.78 4.34 32.66
CA ASP A 126 -19.79 5.33 33.04
C ASP A 126 -19.20 6.69 33.44
N LYS A 127 -17.89 6.91 33.23
CA LYS A 127 -17.21 8.16 33.63
C LYS A 127 -17.71 9.37 32.86
N TYR A 128 -18.02 9.20 31.58
CA TYR A 128 -18.56 10.25 30.71
C TYR A 128 -19.91 9.85 30.15
N VAL A 129 -20.83 10.81 30.11
CA VAL A 129 -22.18 10.65 29.58
C VAL A 129 -22.35 11.59 28.41
N PHE A 130 -22.76 11.06 27.25
CA PHE A 130 -23.01 11.86 26.06
C PHE A 130 -24.48 12.27 26.00
N ASP A 131 -24.74 13.58 26.00
CA ASP A 131 -26.10 14.10 25.82
C ASP A 131 -26.41 14.26 24.33
N ARG A 132 -27.19 13.32 23.79
CA ARG A 132 -27.58 13.27 22.37
C ARG A 132 -28.31 14.55 21.91
N SER A 133 -29.13 15.13 22.78
CA SER A 133 -29.99 16.27 22.45
C SER A 133 -29.18 17.55 22.24
N SER A 134 -28.28 17.84 23.18
CA SER A 134 -27.41 19.01 23.15
C SER A 134 -26.08 18.76 22.43
N PHE A 135 -25.76 17.50 22.13
CA PHE A 135 -24.48 17.06 21.55
C PHE A 135 -23.27 17.46 22.42
N VAL A 136 -23.44 17.34 23.74
CA VAL A 136 -22.46 17.76 24.76
C VAL A 136 -22.02 16.57 25.61
N LEU A 137 -20.71 16.47 25.83
CA LEU A 137 -20.11 15.52 26.76
C LEU A 137 -20.20 16.03 28.21
N LYS A 138 -20.69 15.18 29.11
CA LYS A 138 -20.78 15.42 30.57
C LYS A 138 -19.89 14.43 31.31
N ARG A 139 -19.48 14.79 32.53
CA ARG A 139 -18.76 13.88 33.44
C ARG A 139 -19.72 13.45 34.53
N GLY A 140 -20.19 12.20 34.47
CA GLY A 140 -21.41 11.79 35.16
C GLY A 140 -22.58 12.72 34.82
N ASP A 141 -23.33 13.16 35.83
CA ASP A 141 -24.48 14.07 35.64
C ASP A 141 -24.11 15.56 35.56
N GLN A 142 -22.83 15.91 35.74
CA GLN A 142 -22.41 17.31 35.77
C GLN A 142 -21.88 17.79 34.41
N LYS A 143 -22.34 18.97 33.99
CA LYS A 143 -21.72 19.70 32.87
C LYS A 143 -20.31 20.12 33.26
N MET A 144 -19.37 20.06 32.31
CA MET A 144 -18.00 20.51 32.53
C MET A 144 -17.91 22.05 32.58
N VAL A 145 -18.23 22.64 33.74
CA VAL A 145 -18.35 24.11 33.93
C VAL A 145 -17.04 24.86 33.61
N ARG A 146 -15.87 24.24 33.86
CA ARG A 146 -14.54 24.83 33.57
C ARG A 146 -14.08 24.62 32.11
N GLY A 147 -14.92 24.04 31.27
CA GLY A 147 -14.60 23.65 29.90
C GLY A 147 -13.78 22.36 29.81
N PRO A 148 -13.83 21.65 28.67
CA PRO A 148 -13.15 20.36 28.48
C PRO A 148 -11.61 20.49 28.58
N HIS A 149 -11.04 21.62 28.15
CA HIS A 149 -9.59 21.84 28.14
C HIS A 149 -8.93 21.76 29.52
N ARG A 150 -9.64 22.18 30.58
CA ARG A 150 -9.13 22.21 31.96
C ARG A 150 -9.61 21.02 32.80
N THR A 151 -10.47 20.17 32.24
CA THR A 151 -11.13 19.08 32.98
C THR A 151 -10.66 17.71 32.49
N LEU A 152 -10.29 17.59 31.22
CA LEU A 152 -9.77 16.38 30.60
C LEU A 152 -8.25 16.40 30.57
N SER A 153 -7.62 15.25 30.82
CA SER A 153 -6.21 15.05 30.50
C SER A 153 -5.99 15.07 28.98
N ASP A 154 -4.77 15.31 28.52
CA ASP A 154 -4.49 15.31 27.08
C ASP A 154 -4.74 13.94 26.45
N GLY A 155 -4.41 12.85 27.14
CA GLY A 155 -4.75 11.50 26.72
C GLY A 155 -6.26 11.24 26.62
N GLU A 156 -7.06 11.76 27.56
CA GLU A 156 -8.52 11.66 27.49
C GLU A 156 -9.09 12.43 26.30
N LYS A 157 -8.57 13.64 26.02
CA LYS A 157 -8.98 14.42 24.84
C LYS A 157 -8.70 13.65 23.55
N THR A 158 -7.51 13.06 23.42
CA THR A 158 -7.13 12.26 22.25
C THR A 158 -8.03 11.02 22.10
N ALA A 159 -8.31 10.29 23.17
CA ALA A 159 -9.19 9.12 23.13
C ALA A 159 -10.65 9.48 22.78
N ILE A 160 -11.18 10.59 23.31
CA ILE A 160 -12.51 11.10 22.94
C ILE A 160 -12.53 11.54 21.48
N ALA A 161 -11.49 12.23 21.01
CA ALA A 161 -11.37 12.65 19.61
C ALA A 161 -11.31 11.45 18.66
N PHE A 162 -10.60 10.38 19.04
CA PHE A 162 -10.57 9.11 18.32
C PHE A 162 -11.99 8.51 18.19
N CYS A 163 -12.72 8.38 19.31
CA CYS A 163 -14.09 7.86 19.29
C CYS A 163 -15.01 8.70 18.38
N TYR A 164 -14.90 10.02 18.46
CA TYR A 164 -15.70 10.94 17.66
C TYR A 164 -15.35 10.88 16.17
N PHE A 165 -14.07 10.72 15.83
CA PHE A 165 -13.61 10.55 14.45
C PHE A 165 -14.20 9.29 13.83
N VAL A 166 -14.15 8.16 14.53
CA VAL A 166 -14.75 6.90 14.07
C VAL A 166 -16.26 7.07 13.89
N ALA A 167 -16.96 7.72 14.82
CA ALA A 167 -18.40 7.99 14.68
C ALA A 167 -18.73 8.90 13.48
N CYS A 168 -17.83 9.80 13.09
CA CYS A 168 -18.03 10.71 11.96
C CYS A 168 -18.06 10.01 10.58
N VAL A 169 -17.74 8.71 10.49
CA VAL A 169 -17.89 7.95 9.23
C VAL A 169 -19.31 8.05 8.68
N HIS A 170 -20.33 8.03 9.54
CA HIS A 170 -21.74 8.15 9.14
C HIS A 170 -22.06 9.47 8.44
N ARG A 171 -21.27 10.53 8.65
CA ARG A 171 -21.45 11.83 7.97
C ARG A 171 -20.92 11.84 6.54
N LYS A 172 -20.12 10.84 6.16
CA LYS A 172 -19.51 10.70 4.84
C LYS A 172 -20.24 9.70 3.94
N VAL A 173 -21.33 9.11 4.43
CA VAL A 173 -22.15 8.15 3.70
C VAL A 173 -23.31 8.85 3.01
N THR A 174 -23.47 8.57 1.71
CA THR A 174 -24.63 9.02 0.93
C THR A 174 -25.57 7.85 0.62
N ALA A 175 -24.99 6.67 0.38
CA ALA A 175 -25.72 5.41 0.18
C ALA A 175 -25.11 4.29 1.04
N ASN A 176 -25.91 3.30 1.44
CA ASN A 176 -25.46 2.17 2.26
C ASN A 176 -24.22 1.45 1.68
N SER A 177 -24.12 1.34 0.36
CA SER A 177 -22.95 0.76 -0.32
C SER A 177 -21.63 1.52 -0.09
N ASP A 178 -21.67 2.77 0.39
CA ASP A 178 -20.47 3.56 0.72
C ASP A 178 -19.76 3.05 1.98
N TYR A 179 -20.46 2.36 2.89
CA TYR A 179 -19.84 1.79 4.10
C TYR A 179 -18.73 0.78 3.75
N ARG A 180 -18.84 0.07 2.63
CA ARG A 180 -17.82 -0.87 2.15
C ARG A 180 -16.58 -0.20 1.55
N LYS A 181 -16.66 1.09 1.22
CA LYS A 181 -15.61 1.84 0.51
C LYS A 181 -14.72 2.65 1.46
N PHE A 182 -14.91 2.52 2.77
CA PHE A 182 -14.16 3.31 3.74
C PHE A 182 -12.68 2.91 3.80
N PHE A 183 -11.84 3.92 3.64
CA PHE A 183 -10.41 3.87 3.91
C PHE A 183 -10.11 4.89 5.01
N LEU A 184 -9.73 4.43 6.19
CA LEU A 184 -9.49 5.28 7.36
C LEU A 184 -8.00 5.54 7.52
N VAL A 185 -7.64 6.82 7.63
CA VAL A 185 -6.26 7.26 7.87
C VAL A 185 -6.17 7.84 9.28
N PHE A 186 -5.34 7.24 10.12
CA PHE A 186 -5.05 7.75 11.45
C PHE A 186 -3.62 8.28 11.48
N ASN A 187 -3.48 9.59 11.70
CA ASN A 187 -2.19 10.21 11.95
C ASN A 187 -1.95 10.29 13.45
N ASP A 188 -1.13 9.37 13.94
CA ASP A 188 -0.67 9.26 15.31
C ASP A 188 -1.82 9.23 16.34
N PRO A 189 -2.60 8.14 16.39
CA PRO A 189 -3.79 8.06 17.24
C PRO A 189 -3.46 8.02 18.74
N VAL A 190 -2.17 7.96 19.11
CA VAL A 190 -1.70 7.85 20.49
C VAL A 190 -0.67 8.94 20.79
N THR A 191 -1.03 9.88 21.65
CA THR A 191 -0.15 10.97 22.06
C THR A 191 -0.25 11.14 23.57
N SER A 192 0.89 11.11 24.27
CA SER A 192 1.00 11.39 25.71
C SER A 192 -0.11 10.77 26.57
N MET A 193 -0.41 9.49 26.34
CA MET A 193 -1.53 8.79 26.98
C MET A 193 -1.07 7.54 27.75
N SER A 194 -1.88 7.12 28.72
CA SER A 194 -1.62 5.92 29.52
C SER A 194 -1.75 4.65 28.66
N TYR A 195 -1.14 3.57 29.15
CA TYR A 195 -1.18 2.27 28.48
C TYR A 195 -2.61 1.76 28.23
N GLU A 196 -3.53 2.02 29.15
CA GLU A 196 -4.95 1.63 29.01
C GLU A 196 -5.56 2.21 27.73
N PHE A 197 -5.37 3.49 27.45
CA PHE A 197 -5.89 4.10 26.23
C PHE A 197 -5.23 3.55 24.97
N VAL A 198 -3.91 3.31 25.00
CA VAL A 198 -3.19 2.72 23.86
C VAL A 198 -3.75 1.35 23.50
N PHE A 199 -4.00 0.49 24.50
CA PHE A 199 -4.59 -0.83 24.28
C PHE A 199 -6.05 -0.75 23.82
N SER A 200 -6.87 0.14 24.39
CA SER A 200 -8.25 0.34 23.94
C SER A 200 -8.30 0.78 22.46
N ILE A 201 -7.45 1.73 22.05
CA ILE A 201 -7.35 2.16 20.65
C ILE A 201 -6.94 1.00 19.75
N ALA A 202 -5.89 0.25 20.14
CA ALA A 202 -5.44 -0.90 19.36
C ALA A 202 -6.54 -1.97 19.21
N GLN A 203 -7.28 -2.26 20.28
CA GLN A 203 -8.38 -3.23 20.27
C GLN A 203 -9.55 -2.75 19.40
N THR A 204 -9.94 -1.48 19.50
CA THR A 204 -10.97 -0.90 18.64
C THR A 204 -10.53 -0.96 17.18
N LEU A 205 -9.32 -0.53 16.84
CA LEU A 205 -8.81 -0.58 15.46
C LEU A 205 -8.74 -2.01 14.90
N LYS A 206 -8.43 -3.00 15.75
CA LYS A 206 -8.39 -4.42 15.36
C LYS A 206 -9.77 -4.96 15.02
N ASN A 207 -10.76 -4.65 15.86
CA ASN A 207 -12.07 -5.28 15.79
C ASN A 207 -13.16 -4.38 15.19
N LEU A 208 -12.83 -3.16 14.80
CA LEU A 208 -13.74 -2.21 14.16
C LEU A 208 -14.34 -2.85 12.91
N ASN A 209 -15.63 -3.12 12.97
CA ASN A 209 -16.41 -3.62 11.86
C ASN A 209 -17.60 -2.69 11.62
N ILE A 210 -17.95 -2.54 10.35
CA ILE A 210 -19.07 -1.73 9.91
C ILE A 210 -19.92 -2.59 8.97
N SER A 211 -21.22 -2.71 9.26
CA SER A 211 -22.16 -3.41 8.38
C SER A 211 -22.58 -2.54 7.19
N ASP A 212 -23.19 -3.16 6.19
CA ASP A 212 -23.76 -2.44 5.02
C ASP A 212 -24.86 -1.45 5.43
N GLN A 213 -25.49 -1.67 6.58
CA GLN A 213 -26.50 -0.79 7.13
C GLN A 213 -25.89 0.31 8.03
N GLY A 214 -24.58 0.32 8.21
CA GLY A 214 -23.86 1.28 9.04
C GLY A 214 -23.86 0.97 10.53
N GLU A 215 -24.11 -0.28 10.93
CA GLU A 215 -23.95 -0.68 12.32
C GLU A 215 -22.46 -0.85 12.62
N VAL A 216 -21.96 -0.12 13.61
CA VAL A 216 -20.56 -0.23 14.07
C VAL A 216 -20.48 -1.19 15.24
N SER A 217 -19.53 -2.13 15.19
CA SER A 217 -19.23 -3.00 16.33
C SER A 217 -17.72 -3.21 16.47
N THR A 218 -17.29 -3.44 17.70
CA THR A 218 -15.91 -3.81 18.08
C THR A 218 -15.84 -5.26 18.59
N ASN A 219 -16.95 -6.01 18.50
CA ASN A 219 -17.03 -7.39 18.95
C ASN A 219 -16.41 -8.33 17.90
N PRO A 220 -15.35 -9.10 18.25
CA PRO A 220 -14.72 -10.04 17.32
C PRO A 220 -15.66 -11.07 16.72
N GLY A 221 -16.67 -11.52 17.47
CA GLY A 221 -17.64 -12.53 17.02
C GLY A 221 -18.61 -12.04 15.94
N LYS A 222 -18.66 -10.73 15.69
CA LYS A 222 -19.46 -10.11 14.61
C LYS A 222 -18.65 -9.82 13.34
N ILE A 223 -17.36 -10.17 13.33
CA ILE A 223 -16.51 -10.10 12.14
C ILE A 223 -16.82 -11.33 11.26
N ASP A 224 -18.05 -11.39 10.76
CA ASP A 224 -18.44 -12.33 9.72
C ASP A 224 -18.40 -11.57 8.39
N GLY A 225 -17.39 -11.87 7.56
CA GLY A 225 -17.05 -11.13 6.34
C GLY A 225 -18.18 -11.04 5.29
N ASN A 226 -19.31 -11.72 5.54
CA ASN A 226 -20.53 -11.62 4.74
C ASN A 226 -21.46 -10.45 5.14
N LYS A 227 -21.40 -9.95 6.39
CA LYS A 227 -22.35 -8.94 6.91
C LYS A 227 -21.69 -7.67 7.44
N SER A 228 -20.50 -7.79 8.03
CA SER A 228 -19.76 -6.67 8.57
C SER A 228 -18.30 -6.78 8.18
N LEU A 229 -17.77 -5.71 7.59
CA LEU A 229 -16.41 -5.67 7.06
C LEU A 229 -15.56 -4.74 7.93
N ARG A 230 -14.30 -5.13 8.10
CA ARG A 230 -13.30 -4.25 8.69
C ARG A 230 -12.87 -3.23 7.62
N PRO A 231 -12.98 -1.92 7.87
CA PRO A 231 -12.49 -0.92 6.92
C PRO A 231 -10.99 -1.06 6.67
N ASP A 232 -10.53 -0.64 5.49
CA ASP A 232 -9.09 -0.54 5.21
C ASP A 232 -8.49 0.60 6.04
N LEU A 233 -7.30 0.37 6.59
CA LEU A 233 -6.66 1.28 7.54
C LEU A 233 -5.24 1.65 7.09
N LEU A 234 -4.91 2.94 7.18
CA LEU A 234 -3.53 3.43 7.19
C LEU A 234 -3.25 4.07 8.55
N LEU A 235 -2.31 3.48 9.29
CA LEU A 235 -1.88 3.98 10.60
C LEU A 235 -0.49 4.58 10.47
N LEU A 236 -0.36 5.86 10.82
CA LEU A 236 0.92 6.55 10.96
C LEU A 236 1.17 6.77 12.44
N THR A 237 2.39 6.57 12.92
CA THR A 237 2.76 6.87 14.31
C THR A 237 4.24 7.16 14.42
N HIS A 238 4.61 8.03 15.35
CA HIS A 238 6.00 8.23 15.76
C HIS A 238 6.36 7.34 16.98
N SER A 239 5.38 6.67 17.58
CA SER A 239 5.56 5.84 18.77
C SER A 239 5.97 4.42 18.40
N SER A 240 7.22 4.07 18.69
CA SER A 240 7.71 2.68 18.56
C SER A 240 6.91 1.71 19.44
N TYR A 241 6.44 2.18 20.60
CA TYR A 241 5.57 1.39 21.49
C TYR A 241 4.25 1.02 20.82
N PHE A 242 3.55 1.98 20.21
CA PHE A 242 2.28 1.71 19.53
C PHE A 242 2.44 0.93 18.24
N PHE A 243 3.54 1.18 17.50
CA PHE A 243 3.93 0.34 16.37
C PHE A 243 4.05 -1.13 16.81
N ASN A 244 4.78 -1.39 17.90
CA ASN A 244 4.97 -2.73 18.43
C ASN A 244 3.66 -3.36 18.91
N ILE A 245 2.79 -2.61 19.60
CA ILE A 245 1.46 -3.10 19.99
C ILE A 245 0.63 -3.46 18.76
N SER A 246 0.61 -2.59 17.75
CA SER A 246 -0.18 -2.75 16.53
C SER A 246 0.26 -3.99 15.75
N ARG A 247 1.57 -4.23 15.65
CA ARG A 247 2.15 -5.43 15.03
C ARG A 247 1.88 -6.69 15.86
N THR A 248 2.21 -6.67 17.15
CA THR A 248 2.13 -7.86 18.03
C THR A 248 0.69 -8.32 18.23
N ASN A 249 -0.27 -7.40 18.30
CA ASN A 249 -1.69 -7.74 18.45
C ASN A 249 -2.39 -7.98 17.11
N ALA A 250 -1.67 -8.01 15.98
CA ALA A 250 -2.24 -8.16 14.64
C ALA A 250 -3.33 -7.13 14.31
N VAL A 251 -3.16 -5.89 14.81
CA VAL A 251 -3.95 -4.74 14.33
C VAL A 251 -3.59 -4.49 12.87
N VAL A 252 -2.29 -4.46 12.58
CA VAL A 252 -1.73 -4.38 11.22
C VAL A 252 -1.04 -5.71 10.92
N LYS A 253 -1.15 -6.19 9.69
CA LYS A 253 -0.51 -7.44 9.28
C LYS A 253 1.03 -7.27 9.25
N PRO A 254 1.83 -8.29 9.62
CA PRO A 254 3.30 -8.17 9.66
C PRO A 254 3.95 -7.75 8.34
N GLU A 255 3.36 -8.09 7.20
CA GLU A 255 3.82 -7.69 5.87
C GLU A 255 3.54 -6.22 5.53
N ALA A 256 2.67 -5.55 6.30
CA ALA A 256 2.22 -4.18 6.08
C ALA A 256 2.81 -3.19 7.11
N THR A 257 3.98 -3.51 7.70
CA THR A 257 4.66 -2.65 8.67
C THR A 257 5.92 -2.03 8.08
N PHE A 258 6.00 -0.69 8.11
CA PHE A 258 7.07 0.06 7.46
C PHE A 258 7.62 1.18 8.35
N SER A 259 8.89 1.53 8.15
CA SER A 259 9.52 2.74 8.67
C SER A 259 9.79 3.71 7.53
N LEU A 260 9.55 5.00 7.77
CA LEU A 260 9.89 6.07 6.87
C LEU A 260 11.07 6.84 7.45
N HIS A 261 12.19 6.89 6.75
CA HIS A 261 13.37 7.66 7.15
C HIS A 261 13.89 8.55 6.01
N SER A 262 14.62 9.60 6.38
CA SER A 262 15.25 10.51 5.42
C SER A 262 16.59 9.93 4.95
N GLU A 263 16.80 9.86 3.64
CA GLU A 263 18.07 9.50 3.01
C GLU A 263 18.47 10.67 2.09
N GLY A 264 19.25 11.60 2.65
CA GLY A 264 19.60 12.87 2.01
C GLY A 264 18.37 13.72 1.70
N ALA A 265 18.14 14.02 0.42
CA ALA A 265 17.00 14.80 -0.07
C ALA A 265 15.73 13.96 -0.35
N THR A 266 15.78 12.65 -0.11
CA THR A 266 14.67 11.73 -0.39
C THR A 266 14.20 11.02 0.86
N HIS A 267 12.94 10.60 0.88
CA HIS A 267 12.42 9.72 1.93
C HIS A 267 12.35 8.28 1.43
N LYS A 268 12.77 7.34 2.28
CA LYS A 268 12.77 5.93 1.98
C LYS A 268 11.87 5.18 2.94
N LEU A 269 11.09 4.27 2.37
CA LEU A 269 10.23 3.37 3.10
C LEU A 269 10.90 2.00 3.18
N THR A 270 11.17 1.51 4.39
CA THR A 270 11.71 0.16 4.62
C THR A 270 10.71 -0.68 5.37
N HIS A 271 10.60 -1.94 4.97
CA HIS A 271 9.81 -2.92 5.72
C HIS A 271 10.47 -3.17 7.08
N LEU A 272 9.69 -3.06 8.15
CA LEU A 272 10.13 -3.39 9.50
C LEU A 272 9.54 -4.75 9.87
N SER A 273 10.34 -5.81 9.67
CA SER A 273 9.93 -7.17 9.98
C SER A 273 9.93 -7.48 11.47
N ASN A 274 10.69 -6.73 12.27
CA ASN A 274 11.03 -7.06 13.66
C ASN A 274 10.39 -6.10 14.67
N TYR A 275 10.37 -6.54 15.92
CA TYR A 275 9.99 -5.67 17.05
C TYR A 275 11.03 -4.55 17.15
N VAL A 276 10.55 -3.32 17.28
CA VAL A 276 11.43 -2.15 17.44
C VAL A 276 11.78 -2.03 18.92
N ALA A 277 12.95 -2.53 19.33
CA ALA A 277 13.36 -2.44 20.73
C ALA A 277 13.78 -0.99 21.06
N PRO A 278 13.11 -0.31 22.02
CA PRO A 278 13.45 1.07 22.36
C PRO A 278 14.92 1.23 22.78
N PHE A 279 15.44 0.27 23.54
CA PHE A 279 16.84 0.25 23.94
C PHE A 279 17.79 0.23 22.72
N GLU A 280 17.51 -0.61 21.72
CA GLU A 280 18.35 -0.72 20.53
C GLU A 280 18.33 0.57 19.71
N GLN A 281 17.17 1.24 19.60
CA GLN A 281 17.07 2.54 18.93
C GLN A 281 17.90 3.62 19.64
N GLN A 282 17.79 3.71 20.97
CA GLN A 282 18.56 4.70 21.75
C GLN A 282 20.05 4.38 21.68
N LEU A 283 20.43 3.10 21.73
CA LEU A 283 21.81 2.67 21.60
C LEU A 283 22.37 2.93 20.19
N GLU A 284 21.58 2.72 19.14
CA GLU A 284 21.95 3.04 17.76
C GLU A 284 22.21 4.54 17.61
N HIS A 285 21.35 5.40 18.17
CA HIS A 285 21.56 6.85 18.17
C HIS A 285 22.87 7.25 18.88
N VAL A 286 23.09 6.72 20.09
CA VAL A 286 24.35 6.93 20.85
C VAL A 286 25.56 6.42 20.04
N PHE A 287 25.42 5.28 19.37
CA PHE A 287 26.49 4.71 18.54
C PHE A 287 26.81 5.60 17.35
N GLN A 288 25.81 6.12 16.64
CA GLN A 288 26.00 6.98 15.48
C GLN A 288 26.66 8.31 15.86
N VAL A 289 26.21 8.96 16.95
CA VAL A 289 26.80 10.23 17.44
C VAL A 289 28.26 10.02 17.87
N ALA A 290 28.56 8.94 18.59
CA ALA A 290 29.94 8.59 18.96
C ALA A 290 30.85 8.27 17.74
N ASN A 291 30.27 7.92 16.58
CA ASN A 291 31.02 7.62 15.36
C ASN A 291 30.96 8.75 14.32
N GLY A 292 30.57 9.96 14.72
CA GLY A 292 30.74 11.18 13.91
C GLY A 292 29.46 11.89 13.50
N ASN A 293 28.27 11.33 13.77
CA ASN A 293 27.02 12.08 13.55
C ASN A 293 26.90 13.24 14.54
N ASP A 294 26.19 14.29 14.14
CA ASP A 294 25.96 15.44 15.01
C ASP A 294 24.88 15.12 16.06
N PRO A 295 25.11 15.50 17.33
CA PRO A 295 24.12 15.32 18.37
C PRO A 295 22.91 16.21 18.14
N ASP A 296 21.76 15.72 18.58
CA ASP A 296 20.46 16.40 18.53
C ASP A 296 19.82 16.54 19.92
N HIS A 297 18.64 17.14 19.95
CA HIS A 297 17.83 17.31 21.17
C HIS A 297 17.48 15.99 21.89
N GLY A 298 17.50 14.84 21.19
CA GLY A 298 17.22 13.53 21.77
C GLY A 298 18.44 12.83 22.38
N THR A 299 19.65 13.30 22.07
CA THR A 299 20.91 12.62 22.40
C THR A 299 21.09 12.44 23.91
N GLY A 300 20.80 13.45 24.72
CA GLY A 300 20.89 13.35 26.18
C GLY A 300 19.95 12.28 26.75
N ASN A 301 18.71 12.22 26.26
CA ASN A 301 17.74 11.22 26.66
C ASN A 301 18.15 9.80 26.23
N ALA A 302 18.77 9.67 25.05
CA ALA A 302 19.30 8.40 24.57
C ALA A 302 20.40 7.85 25.48
N ILE A 303 21.39 8.69 25.81
CA ILE A 303 22.48 8.35 26.74
C ILE A 303 21.92 7.85 28.07
N ARG A 304 21.00 8.63 28.68
CA ARG A 304 20.35 8.25 29.94
C ARG A 304 19.64 6.91 29.85
N SER A 305 18.82 6.74 28.82
CA SER A 305 18.02 5.53 28.63
C SER A 305 18.91 4.30 28.50
N VAL A 306 20.03 4.41 27.78
CA VAL A 306 21.01 3.33 27.62
C VAL A 306 21.69 3.00 28.95
N LEU A 307 22.19 4.01 29.67
CA LEU A 307 22.87 3.79 30.96
C LEU A 307 21.93 3.20 32.01
N GLU A 308 20.69 3.70 32.10
CA GLU A 308 19.69 3.14 33.01
C GLU A 308 19.34 1.70 32.67
N ALA A 309 19.19 1.37 31.37
CA ALA A 309 18.90 0.01 30.95
C ALA A 309 20.04 -0.96 31.28
N VAL A 310 21.29 -0.58 30.96
CA VAL A 310 22.47 -1.38 31.27
C VAL A 310 22.63 -1.54 32.78
N GLY A 311 22.49 -0.46 33.55
CA GLY A 311 22.59 -0.52 35.01
C GLY A 311 21.53 -1.45 35.62
N ARG A 312 20.25 -1.25 35.29
CA ARG A 312 19.14 -2.06 35.83
C ARG A 312 19.27 -3.54 35.47
N PHE A 313 19.77 -3.85 34.28
CA PHE A 313 19.89 -5.24 33.84
C PHE A 313 21.16 -5.92 34.36
N CYS A 314 22.31 -5.25 34.28
CA CYS A 314 23.61 -5.86 34.58
C CYS A 314 24.03 -5.71 36.05
N ARG A 315 23.63 -4.62 36.71
CA ARG A 315 23.96 -4.31 38.12
C ARG A 315 22.75 -3.76 38.87
N PRO A 316 21.66 -4.53 39.01
CA PRO A 316 20.47 -4.08 39.75
C PRO A 316 20.80 -3.72 41.21
N ASP A 317 21.86 -4.29 41.78
CA ASP A 317 22.37 -4.01 43.12
C ASP A 317 22.98 -2.60 43.26
N LYS A 318 23.37 -1.96 42.16
CA LYS A 318 24.01 -0.63 42.12
C LYS A 318 23.22 0.38 41.29
N SER A 319 21.98 0.07 40.90
CA SER A 319 21.22 0.85 39.91
C SER A 319 19.81 1.22 40.38
N GLN A 320 19.64 1.50 41.69
CA GLN A 320 18.38 2.04 42.21
C GLN A 320 18.05 3.39 41.56
N SER A 321 19.07 4.23 41.36
CA SER A 321 19.02 5.41 40.52
C SER A 321 20.18 5.41 39.50
N LEU A 322 20.06 6.24 38.46
CA LEU A 322 21.16 6.47 37.52
C LEU A 322 22.41 7.01 38.24
N GLN A 323 22.20 7.85 39.27
CA GLN A 323 23.29 8.45 40.03
C GLN A 323 24.10 7.39 40.78
N ASP A 324 23.44 6.42 41.40
CA ASP A 324 24.11 5.31 42.09
C ASP A 324 24.97 4.49 41.12
N PHE A 325 24.44 4.24 39.92
CA PHE A 325 25.16 3.49 38.91
C PHE A 325 26.38 4.25 38.41
N ILE A 326 26.27 5.56 38.20
CA ILE A 326 27.42 6.40 37.79
C ILE A 326 28.50 6.43 38.88
N VAL A 327 28.11 6.55 40.16
CA VAL A 327 29.07 6.51 41.28
C VAL A 327 29.80 5.18 41.32
N PHE A 328 29.08 4.07 41.12
CA PHE A 328 29.67 2.74 41.02
C PHE A 328 30.65 2.64 39.83
N LEU A 329 30.26 3.10 38.64
CA LEU A 329 31.12 3.09 37.45
C LEU A 329 32.42 3.87 37.67
N ALA A 330 32.33 5.06 38.29
CA ALA A 330 33.50 5.89 38.55
C ALA A 330 34.40 5.31 39.66
N GLY A 331 33.80 4.79 40.74
CA GLY A 331 34.52 4.34 41.92
C GLY A 331 35.10 2.93 41.82
N GLU A 332 34.35 1.98 41.25
CA GLU A 332 34.73 0.56 41.22
C GLU A 332 35.24 0.12 39.83
N GLU A 333 34.78 0.72 38.74
CA GLU A 333 35.15 0.31 37.37
C GLU A 333 36.07 1.32 36.65
N GLY A 334 36.36 2.47 37.27
CA GLY A 334 37.22 3.51 36.69
C GLY A 334 36.64 4.19 35.44
N LEU A 335 35.33 4.07 35.21
CA LEU A 335 34.62 4.69 34.09
C LEU A 335 33.97 5.99 34.55
N SER A 336 34.54 7.12 34.14
CA SER A 336 33.94 8.44 34.41
C SER A 336 32.93 8.78 33.33
N ILE A 337 31.77 9.28 33.75
CA ILE A 337 30.72 9.78 32.85
C ILE A 337 30.35 11.20 33.30
N LYS A 338 30.23 12.14 32.36
CA LYS A 338 29.72 13.50 32.64
C LYS A 338 28.21 13.51 33.02
N SER A 339 27.89 13.09 34.24
CA SER A 339 26.54 12.87 34.77
C SER A 339 25.62 14.10 34.80
N VAL A 340 26.19 15.28 35.06
CA VAL A 340 25.44 16.54 35.18
C VAL A 340 24.81 16.94 33.84
N LEU A 341 25.52 16.69 32.74
CA LEU A 341 25.07 17.00 31.39
C LEU A 341 23.91 16.09 30.97
N ILE A 342 23.98 14.80 31.31
CA ILE A 342 22.95 13.79 31.02
C ILE A 342 21.63 14.15 31.73
N ASN A 343 21.66 14.40 33.04
CA ASN A 343 20.44 14.71 33.79
C ASN A 343 19.75 16.00 33.31
N THR A 344 20.53 17.00 32.91
CA THR A 344 20.03 18.32 32.50
C THR A 344 19.29 18.29 31.16
N LEU A 345 19.72 17.42 30.24
CA LEU A 345 19.18 17.34 28.87
C LEU A 345 18.01 16.35 28.72
N CYS A 346 17.68 15.57 29.76
CA CYS A 346 16.63 14.55 29.68
C CYS A 346 15.21 15.05 29.98
N HIS A 347 15.06 16.21 30.61
CA HIS A 347 13.76 16.66 31.14
C HIS A 347 13.09 17.76 30.28
N GLY A 348 13.51 17.91 29.01
CA GLY A 348 12.89 18.85 28.07
C GLY A 348 12.89 20.31 28.56
N THR A 349 13.77 20.63 29.50
CA THR A 349 13.86 21.96 30.09
C THR A 349 14.56 22.87 29.09
N TYR A 350 13.95 24.01 28.80
CA TYR A 350 14.54 25.00 27.88
C TYR A 350 15.71 25.68 28.59
N HIS A 351 16.92 25.51 28.07
CA HIS A 351 18.12 26.17 28.56
C HIS A 351 18.57 27.19 27.52
N ASP A 352 18.95 28.39 27.98
CA ASP A 352 19.46 29.45 27.11
C ASP A 352 20.83 29.09 26.50
N GLU A 353 21.57 28.20 27.17
CA GLU A 353 22.84 27.65 26.72
C GLU A 353 22.74 26.14 26.50
N THR A 354 23.18 25.68 25.33
CA THR A 354 23.29 24.24 25.03
C THR A 354 24.74 23.79 25.21
N PRO A 355 24.97 22.60 25.78
CA PRO A 355 26.32 22.08 25.88
C PRO A 355 26.96 21.94 24.50
N PRO A 356 28.29 22.15 24.38
CA PRO A 356 29.00 22.00 23.12
C PRO A 356 28.74 20.61 22.50
N PRO A 357 28.59 20.51 21.16
CA PRO A 357 28.41 19.22 20.49
C PRO A 357 29.51 18.20 20.82
N ASP A 358 30.74 18.66 21.06
CA ASP A 358 31.87 17.79 21.41
C ASP A 358 31.71 17.12 22.80
N ASP A 359 31.07 17.81 23.76
CA ASP A 359 30.80 17.23 25.07
C ASP A 359 29.73 16.13 24.99
N LEU A 360 28.76 16.28 24.09
CA LEU A 360 27.74 15.25 23.81
C LEU A 360 28.34 14.05 23.08
N LYS A 361 29.23 14.28 22.12
CA LYS A 361 29.99 13.20 21.44
C LYS A 361 30.81 12.41 22.45
N LEU A 362 31.55 13.09 23.33
CA LEU A 362 32.32 12.45 24.39
C LEU A 362 31.42 11.63 25.35
N ALA A 363 30.27 12.17 25.76
CA ALA A 363 29.34 11.44 26.60
C ALA A 363 28.76 10.19 25.92
N CYS A 364 28.54 10.23 24.61
CA CYS A 364 28.17 9.05 23.81
C CYS A 364 29.31 8.01 23.80
N GLU A 365 30.56 8.43 23.60
CA GLU A 365 31.74 7.54 23.65
C GLU A 365 31.89 6.86 25.01
N GLU A 366 31.78 7.62 26.10
CA GLU A 366 31.78 7.13 27.48
C GLU A 366 30.67 6.08 27.71
N THR A 367 29.47 6.38 27.21
CA THR A 367 28.33 5.45 27.28
C THR A 367 28.61 4.16 26.53
N LEU A 368 29.20 4.24 25.32
CA LEU A 368 29.58 3.04 24.57
C LEU A 368 30.66 2.22 25.29
N MET A 369 31.56 2.82 26.05
CA MET A 369 32.53 2.07 26.88
C MET A 369 31.81 1.21 27.94
N VAL A 370 30.79 1.76 28.59
CA VAL A 370 29.94 1.02 29.54
C VAL A 370 29.21 -0.12 28.83
N VAL A 371 28.60 0.13 27.66
CA VAL A 371 27.90 -0.91 26.90
C VAL A 371 28.87 -2.01 26.45
N LYS A 372 30.07 -1.66 25.99
CA LYS A 372 31.10 -2.65 25.63
C LYS A 372 31.49 -3.52 26.82
N ARG A 373 31.52 -2.96 28.03
CA ARG A 373 31.88 -3.69 29.27
C ARG A 373 30.83 -4.70 29.69
N TYR A 374 29.54 -4.35 29.60
CA TYR A 374 28.45 -5.13 30.19
C TYR A 374 27.53 -5.83 29.17
N ALA A 375 27.50 -5.34 27.93
CA ALA A 375 26.46 -5.66 26.95
C ALA A 375 27.01 -5.66 25.50
N VAL A 376 28.25 -6.15 25.31
CA VAL A 376 28.98 -6.09 24.02
C VAL A 376 28.20 -6.65 22.83
N GLY A 377 27.37 -7.68 23.03
CA GLY A 377 26.55 -8.28 21.98
C GLY A 377 25.62 -7.29 21.29
N HIS A 378 25.10 -6.28 22.01
CA HIS A 378 24.25 -5.25 21.41
C HIS A 378 25.01 -4.32 20.47
N ILE A 379 26.30 -4.09 20.72
CA ILE A 379 27.15 -3.31 19.80
C ILE A 379 27.41 -4.10 18.51
N GLU A 380 27.64 -5.40 18.61
CA GLU A 380 27.85 -6.27 17.44
C GLU A 380 26.59 -6.37 16.57
N LEU A 381 25.40 -6.42 17.19
CA LEU A 381 24.13 -6.36 16.46
C LEU A 381 23.99 -5.05 15.65
N ILE A 382 24.31 -3.90 16.26
CA ILE A 382 24.26 -2.60 15.56
C ILE A 382 25.27 -2.55 14.40
N LYS A 383 26.51 -3.02 14.60
CA LYS A 383 27.51 -3.09 13.51
C LYS A 383 27.06 -3.98 12.36
N SER A 384 26.43 -5.12 12.67
CA SER A 384 25.91 -6.03 11.64
C SER A 384 24.78 -5.40 10.81
N THR A 385 23.98 -4.53 11.44
CA THR A 385 22.83 -3.86 10.83
C THR A 385 23.25 -2.63 10.02
N THR A 386 24.24 -1.87 10.51
CA THR A 386 24.74 -0.63 9.89
C THR A 386 25.83 -0.84 8.84
N GLY A 387 26.30 -2.08 8.63
CA GLY A 387 27.33 -2.41 7.64
C GLY A 387 28.74 -1.91 7.99
N ILE A 388 28.95 -1.40 9.21
CA ILE A 388 30.25 -0.91 9.70
C ILE A 388 31.08 -2.12 10.12
N LYS A 389 31.87 -2.67 9.20
CA LYS A 389 32.88 -3.70 9.52
C LYS A 389 33.94 -3.09 10.44
N GLY A 390 34.06 -3.65 11.64
CA GLY A 390 35.13 -3.29 12.57
C GLY A 390 36.49 -3.39 11.90
N LYS A 391 37.29 -2.33 12.02
CA LYS A 391 38.74 -2.41 11.80
C LYS A 391 39.40 -3.04 13.01
#